data_AF-Q4CSR9-F1
#
_entry.id   AF-Q4CSR9-F1
#
_cell.length_a   1.000
_cell.length_b   1.000
_cell.length_c   1.000
_cell.angle_alpha   90.00
_cell.angle_beta   90.00
_cell.angle_gamma   90.00
#
_symmetry.space_group_name_H-M   'P 1'
#
loop_
_entity.id
_entity.type
_entity.pdbx_description
1 polymer ?
#
loop_
_entity_poly.entity_id
_entity_poly.type
_entity_poly.pdbx_seq_one_letter_code
_entity_poly.pdbx_strand_id
1 'polypeptide(L)'
;MGKGREAVTLETTPDLNFVKSGHLNMLIYTNKEGEQVKVPVNSLEFLEDRRVVRSRSMDQVNFNNDCVFKVTLEFMEPMACLEETAVRELTDWVLCSCRGHASFYSPVEKRLVLQQCFVCLQSNIPELLDPFILVLYLEKDQWLVERVLR
;
A
#
# COMPACT_ATOMS: atom_id res chain seq x y z
N MET A 1 -27.80 -2.40 -19.52
CA MET A 1 -27.44 -1.13 -18.85
C MET A 1 -26.43 -1.48 -17.79
N GLY A 2 -25.14 -1.16 -18.02
CA GLY A 2 -24.07 -1.53 -17.11
C GLY A 2 -24.29 -0.82 -15.78
N LYS A 3 -24.37 -1.59 -14.68
CA LYS A 3 -24.34 -1.06 -13.33
C LYS A 3 -23.15 -0.12 -13.26
N GLY A 4 -23.40 1.17 -13.06
CA GLY A 4 -22.33 2.10 -12.72
C GLY A 4 -21.60 1.48 -11.55
N ARG A 5 -20.34 1.09 -11.76
CA ARG A 5 -19.43 0.92 -10.65
C ARG A 5 -19.43 2.28 -9.99
N GLU A 6 -20.12 2.39 -8.85
CA GLU A 6 -19.98 3.54 -7.97
C GLU A 6 -18.49 3.84 -7.90
N ALA A 7 -18.10 5.06 -8.26
CA ALA A 7 -16.74 5.49 -8.07
C ALA A 7 -16.44 5.23 -6.60
N VAL A 8 -15.63 4.21 -6.33
CA VAL A 8 -15.30 3.80 -4.96
C VAL A 8 -14.61 5.01 -4.37
N THR A 9 -15.33 5.72 -3.50
CA THR A 9 -14.82 6.91 -2.85
C THR A 9 -13.88 6.41 -1.77
N LEU A 10 -12.64 6.88 -1.79
CA LEU A 10 -11.63 6.53 -0.81
C LEU A 10 -12.16 6.81 0.61
N GLU A 11 -12.18 5.81 1.46
CA GLU A 11 -12.61 5.94 2.86
C GLU A 11 -11.39 6.26 3.75
N THR A 12 -11.45 7.35 4.49
CA THR A 12 -10.34 7.82 5.33
C THR A 12 -10.80 8.03 6.77
N THR A 13 -9.93 7.76 7.75
CA THR A 13 -10.11 8.34 9.10
C THR A 13 -10.01 9.87 9.03
N PRO A 14 -10.64 10.62 9.97
CA PRO A 14 -10.71 12.07 9.89
C PRO A 14 -9.36 12.77 9.78
N ASP A 15 -8.33 12.22 10.43
CA ASP A 15 -6.95 12.72 10.42
C ASP A 15 -6.22 12.46 9.09
N LEU A 16 -6.74 11.58 8.23
CA LEU A 16 -6.16 11.20 6.94
C LEU A 16 -7.04 11.60 5.74
N ASN A 17 -8.02 12.48 5.94
CA ASN A 17 -8.96 12.93 4.91
C ASN A 17 -8.33 13.77 3.78
N PHE A 18 -7.09 14.21 3.96
CA PHE A 18 -6.31 14.89 2.94
C PHE A 18 -5.81 13.94 1.84
N VAL A 19 -5.86 12.62 2.06
CA VAL A 19 -5.53 11.63 1.03
C VAL A 19 -6.65 11.56 0.00
N LYS A 20 -6.28 11.71 -1.27
CA LYS A 20 -7.18 11.72 -2.42
C LYS A 20 -7.33 10.35 -3.06
N SER A 21 -6.20 9.68 -3.26
CA SER A 21 -6.12 8.41 -3.99
C SER A 21 -4.82 7.69 -3.65
N GLY A 22 -4.73 6.43 -4.05
CA GLY A 22 -3.47 5.70 -3.96
C GLY A 22 -3.47 4.41 -4.76
N HIS A 23 -2.28 3.90 -5.05
CA HIS A 23 -2.11 2.67 -5.80
C HIS A 23 -0.84 1.92 -5.40
N LEU A 24 -0.88 0.58 -5.48
CA LEU A 24 0.31 -0.23 -5.30
C LEU A 24 1.24 -0.06 -6.51
N ASN A 25 2.47 0.35 -6.27
CA ASN A 25 3.49 0.45 -7.32
C ASN A 25 4.12 -0.93 -7.59
N MET A 26 4.54 -1.60 -6.52
CA MET A 26 5.32 -2.84 -6.62
C MET A 26 5.35 -3.62 -5.32
N LEU A 27 5.62 -4.91 -5.47
CA LEU A 27 6.07 -5.80 -4.41
C LEU A 27 7.54 -6.14 -4.68
N ILE A 28 8.38 -6.00 -3.66
CA ILE A 28 9.81 -6.33 -3.72
C ILE A 28 10.06 -7.49 -2.77
N TYR A 29 10.75 -8.52 -3.24
CA TYR A 29 11.25 -9.63 -2.45
C TYR A 29 12.78 -9.54 -2.37
N THR A 30 13.35 -9.61 -1.17
CA THR A 30 14.80 -9.71 -0.98
C THR A 30 15.19 -11.18 -0.92
N ASN A 31 16.02 -11.64 -1.85
CA ASN A 31 16.49 -13.02 -1.88
C ASN A 31 17.56 -13.27 -0.79
N LYS A 32 18.03 -14.52 -0.68
CA LYS A 32 19.04 -14.92 0.32
C LYS A 32 20.41 -14.25 0.12
N GLU A 33 20.69 -13.76 -1.08
CA GLU A 33 21.93 -13.03 -1.43
C GLU A 33 21.81 -11.53 -1.13
N GLY A 34 20.64 -11.07 -0.67
CA GLY A 34 20.37 -9.67 -0.38
C GLY A 34 19.93 -8.85 -1.59
N GLU A 35 19.71 -9.49 -2.75
CA GLU A 35 19.26 -8.82 -3.96
C GLU A 35 17.75 -8.57 -3.91
N GLN A 36 17.35 -7.39 -4.39
CA GLN A 36 15.94 -7.00 -4.48
C GLN A 36 15.35 -7.40 -5.83
N VAL A 37 14.37 -8.30 -5.79
CA VAL A 37 13.64 -8.79 -6.97
C VAL A 37 12.24 -8.21 -6.97
N LYS A 38 11.84 -7.56 -8.07
CA LYS A 38 10.46 -7.09 -8.26
C LYS A 38 9.55 -8.28 -8.57
N VAL A 39 8.41 -8.33 -7.90
CA VAL A 39 7.37 -9.33 -8.11
C VAL A 39 6.18 -8.65 -8.79
N PRO A 40 5.70 -9.17 -9.93
CA PRO A 40 4.52 -8.62 -10.59
C PRO A 40 3.29 -8.66 -9.67
N VAL A 41 2.56 -7.55 -9.61
CA VAL A 41 1.33 -7.40 -8.79
C VAL A 41 0.13 -6.97 -9.63
N ASN A 42 0.25 -7.02 -10.95
CA ASN A 42 -0.85 -6.69 -11.88
C ASN A 42 -1.94 -7.78 -11.93
N SER A 43 -1.77 -8.87 -11.19
CA SER A 43 -2.75 -9.94 -11.07
C SER A 43 -2.71 -10.53 -9.66
N LEU A 44 -3.53 -11.55 -9.41
CA LEU A 44 -3.49 -12.32 -8.16
C LEU A 44 -2.41 -13.43 -8.15
N GLU A 45 -1.62 -13.57 -9.22
CA GLU A 45 -0.66 -14.68 -9.35
C GLU A 45 0.45 -14.67 -8.30
N PHE A 46 0.84 -13.48 -7.79
CA PHE A 46 1.82 -13.39 -6.71
C PHE A 46 1.34 -14.06 -5.42
N LEU A 47 0.02 -14.29 -5.26
CA LEU A 47 -0.52 -15.06 -4.13
C LEU A 47 -0.19 -16.55 -4.21
N GLU A 48 0.30 -17.05 -5.35
CA GLU A 48 0.80 -18.42 -5.51
C GLU A 48 2.34 -18.50 -5.43
N ASP A 49 3.03 -17.36 -5.38
CA ASP A 49 4.49 -17.31 -5.31
C ASP A 49 4.99 -17.61 -3.90
N ARG A 50 5.58 -18.80 -3.73
CA ARG A 50 6.15 -19.27 -2.45
C ARG A 50 7.30 -18.41 -1.91
N ARG A 51 7.90 -17.55 -2.75
CA ARG A 51 8.94 -16.60 -2.30
C ARG A 51 8.32 -15.50 -1.45
N VAL A 52 7.12 -15.05 -1.78
CA VAL A 52 6.44 -13.95 -1.08
C VAL A 52 5.39 -14.42 -0.10
N VAL A 53 4.79 -15.59 -0.32
CA VAL A 53 3.76 -16.14 0.56
C VAL A 53 4.40 -16.99 1.67
N ARG A 54 4.05 -16.66 2.91
CA ARG A 54 4.47 -17.38 4.12
C ARG A 54 3.51 -18.52 4.44
N SER A 55 2.21 -18.23 4.43
CA SER A 55 1.17 -19.19 4.79
C SER A 55 -0.17 -18.81 4.17
N ARG A 56 -1.06 -19.80 4.08
CA ARG A 56 -2.41 -19.65 3.54
C ARG A 56 -3.39 -20.39 4.45
N SER A 57 -4.45 -19.70 4.84
CA SER A 57 -5.66 -20.27 5.44
C SER A 57 -6.86 -20.01 4.51
N MET A 58 -8.06 -20.43 4.92
CA MET A 58 -9.28 -20.12 4.16
C MET A 58 -9.56 -18.60 4.13
N ASP A 59 -9.20 -17.88 5.18
CA ASP A 59 -9.56 -16.47 5.36
C ASP A 59 -8.43 -15.51 4.97
N GLN A 60 -7.18 -15.96 4.99
CA GLN A 60 -6.02 -15.08 4.81
C GLN A 60 -4.85 -15.76 4.09
N VAL A 61 -4.18 -14.99 3.23
CA VAL A 61 -2.84 -15.28 2.69
C VAL A 61 -1.87 -14.31 3.35
N ASN A 62 -0.90 -14.83 4.08
CA ASN A 62 0.09 -14.03 4.80
C ASN A 62 1.42 -14.01 4.04
N PHE A 63 2.13 -12.88 4.09
CA PHE A 63 3.38 -12.68 3.34
C PHE A 63 4.63 -12.84 4.20
N ASN A 64 5.75 -13.14 3.53
CA ASN A 64 7.06 -13.32 4.15
C ASN A 64 7.64 -11.98 4.62
N ASN A 65 8.51 -12.06 5.63
CA ASN A 65 9.17 -10.89 6.21
C ASN A 65 10.09 -10.18 5.20
N ASP A 66 10.66 -10.93 4.25
CA ASP A 66 11.60 -10.44 3.24
C ASP A 66 10.93 -9.74 2.07
N CYS A 67 9.62 -9.49 2.17
CA CYS A 67 8.84 -8.77 1.17
C CYS A 67 8.49 -7.36 1.65
N VAL A 68 8.42 -6.41 0.72
CA VAL A 68 7.97 -5.05 0.97
C VAL A 68 7.03 -4.61 -0.13
N PHE A 69 5.82 -4.20 0.26
CA PHE A 69 4.87 -3.52 -0.60
C PHE A 69 5.19 -2.03 -0.64
N LYS A 70 5.14 -1.43 -1.83
CA LYS A 70 5.39 0.00 -2.06
C LYS A 70 4.15 0.64 -2.67
N VAL A 71 3.53 1.60 -1.97
CA VAL A 71 2.27 2.23 -2.36
C VAL A 71 2.47 3.73 -2.51
N THR A 72 1.95 4.32 -3.57
CA THR A 72 1.90 5.77 -3.73
C THR A 72 0.56 6.25 -3.20
N LEU A 73 0.59 7.29 -2.36
CA LEU A 73 -0.58 8.05 -1.99
C LEU A 73 -0.49 9.43 -2.64
N GLU A 74 -1.62 9.93 -3.11
CA GLU A 74 -1.78 11.27 -3.67
C GLU A 74 -2.72 12.06 -2.75
N PHE A 75 -2.51 13.37 -2.67
CA PHE A 75 -3.21 14.26 -1.75
C PHE A 75 -4.17 15.18 -2.49
N MET A 76 -5.18 15.67 -1.76
CA MET A 76 -6.17 16.61 -2.28
C MET A 76 -5.54 17.97 -2.58
N GLU A 77 -4.62 18.39 -1.72
CA GLU A 77 -3.82 19.62 -1.83
C GLU A 77 -2.36 19.30 -1.47
N PRO A 78 -1.38 20.07 -1.99
CA PRO A 78 0.01 19.91 -1.60
C PRO A 78 0.21 20.09 -0.08
N MET A 79 0.84 19.11 0.55
CA MET A 79 1.11 19.05 1.99
C MET A 79 2.54 19.50 2.29
N ALA A 80 2.74 20.10 3.46
CA ALA A 80 4.07 20.50 3.92
C ALA A 80 4.93 19.29 4.32
N CYS A 81 6.11 19.19 3.72
CA CYS A 81 7.07 18.17 4.07
C CYS A 81 7.87 18.58 5.33
N LEU A 82 8.42 17.59 6.02
CA LEU A 82 9.31 17.83 7.16
C LEU A 82 10.67 18.40 6.70
N GLU A 83 10.96 19.64 7.09
CA GLU A 83 12.16 20.41 6.68
C GLU A 83 13.48 19.62 6.85
N GLU A 84 13.60 18.84 7.93
CA GLU A 84 14.83 18.11 8.25
C GLU A 84 15.17 16.98 7.26
N THR A 85 14.18 16.51 6.50
CA THR A 85 14.30 15.28 5.70
C THR A 85 13.90 15.44 4.24
N ALA A 86 13.19 16.51 3.91
CA ALA A 86 12.54 16.66 2.62
C ALA A 86 13.45 17.30 1.57
N VAL A 87 13.35 16.80 0.35
CA VAL A 87 13.96 17.42 -0.84
C VAL A 87 13.15 18.63 -1.33
N ARG A 88 11.91 18.79 -0.81
CA ARG A 88 10.93 19.80 -1.25
C ARG A 88 10.15 20.31 -0.04
N GLU A 89 9.70 21.56 -0.09
CA GLU A 89 8.89 22.17 0.97
C GLU A 89 7.45 21.63 0.98
N LEU A 90 6.86 21.38 -0.21
CA LEU A 90 5.52 20.85 -0.38
C LEU A 90 5.53 19.63 -1.32
N THR A 91 4.59 18.71 -1.14
CA THR A 91 4.34 17.59 -2.05
C THR A 91 2.87 17.24 -2.13
N ASP A 92 2.39 16.86 -3.31
CA ASP A 92 1.04 16.37 -3.56
C ASP A 92 0.95 14.83 -3.57
N TRP A 93 2.06 14.14 -3.31
CA TRP A 93 2.12 12.69 -3.20
C TRP A 93 3.26 12.22 -2.29
N VAL A 94 3.18 10.97 -1.83
CA VAL A 94 4.23 10.28 -1.06
C VAL A 94 4.33 8.80 -1.41
N LEU A 95 5.51 8.22 -1.19
CA LEU A 95 5.73 6.78 -1.27
C LEU A 95 5.72 6.16 0.13
N CYS A 96 4.84 5.17 0.31
CA CYS A 96 4.65 4.42 1.53
C CYS A 96 5.17 2.99 1.36
N SER A 97 5.58 2.37 2.46
CA SER A 97 6.10 1.01 2.50
C SER A 97 5.44 0.20 3.60
N CYS A 98 5.07 -1.04 3.32
CA CYS A 98 4.64 -2.02 4.33
C CYS A 98 5.45 -3.31 4.19
N ARG A 99 5.97 -3.83 5.29
CA ARG A 99 6.65 -5.14 5.29
C ARG A 99 5.62 -6.26 5.15
N GLY A 100 6.01 -7.35 4.49
CA GLY A 100 5.12 -8.47 4.18
C GLY A 100 4.49 -9.10 5.43
N HIS A 101 5.22 -9.21 6.53
CA HIS A 101 4.70 -9.78 7.77
C HIS A 101 3.61 -8.95 8.46
N ALA A 102 3.48 -7.67 8.11
CA ALA A 102 2.44 -6.77 8.57
C ALA A 102 1.35 -6.57 7.50
N SER A 103 1.21 -7.54 6.60
CA SER A 103 0.23 -7.51 5.52
C SER A 103 -0.35 -8.88 5.27
N PHE A 104 -1.58 -8.89 4.74
CA PHE A 104 -2.24 -10.11 4.31
C PHE A 104 -3.22 -9.81 3.18
N TYR A 105 -3.56 -10.83 2.41
CA TYR A 105 -4.67 -10.78 1.47
C TYR A 105 -5.83 -11.60 2.01
N SER A 106 -7.03 -11.01 2.05
CA SER A 106 -8.28 -11.69 2.39
C SER A 106 -8.94 -12.21 1.11
N PRO A 107 -9.01 -13.54 0.87
CA PRO A 107 -9.71 -14.09 -0.29
C PRO A 107 -11.22 -13.87 -0.24
N VAL A 108 -11.78 -13.78 0.97
CA VAL A 108 -13.22 -13.57 1.21
C VAL A 108 -13.62 -12.15 0.77
N GLU A 109 -12.89 -11.14 1.26
CA GLU A 109 -13.16 -9.75 0.94
C GLU A 109 -12.57 -9.36 -0.42
N LYS A 110 -11.61 -10.13 -0.93
CA LYS A 110 -10.77 -9.82 -2.09
C LYS A 110 -10.01 -8.52 -1.89
N ARG A 111 -9.38 -8.37 -0.72
CA ARG A 111 -8.65 -7.16 -0.32
C ARG A 111 -7.24 -7.48 0.15
N LEU A 112 -6.30 -6.64 -0.26
CA LEU A 112 -4.95 -6.62 0.27
C LEU A 112 -4.90 -5.60 1.40
N VAL A 113 -4.53 -6.03 2.60
CA VAL A 113 -4.48 -5.19 3.80
C VAL A 113 -3.02 -5.02 4.20
N LEU A 114 -2.57 -3.77 4.30
CA LEU A 114 -1.24 -3.37 4.72
C LEU A 114 -1.35 -2.66 6.06
N GLN A 115 -1.05 -3.34 7.17
CA GLN A 115 -1.43 -2.89 8.51
C GLN A 115 -0.43 -1.90 9.16
N GLN A 116 0.81 -1.87 8.67
CA GLN A 116 1.87 -1.02 9.22
C GLN A 116 2.62 -0.32 8.08
N CYS A 117 1.93 0.62 7.43
CA CYS A 117 2.51 1.45 6.40
C CYS A 117 3.29 2.61 7.01
N PHE A 118 4.46 2.89 6.45
CA PHE A 118 5.28 4.06 6.80
C PHE A 118 5.66 4.81 5.52
N VAL A 119 5.66 6.13 5.59
CA VAL A 119 6.21 6.98 4.51
C VAL A 119 7.73 6.93 4.48
N CYS A 120 8.28 7.04 3.27
CA CYS A 120 9.73 7.12 3.06
C CYS A 120 10.28 8.46 3.56
N LEU A 121 11.32 8.41 4.40
CA LEU A 121 11.93 9.56 5.07
C LEU A 121 12.14 10.80 4.17
N GLN A 122 12.49 10.62 2.89
CA GLN A 122 12.79 11.72 1.96
C GLN A 122 11.58 12.57 1.54
N SER A 123 10.36 12.15 1.87
CA SER A 123 9.11 12.85 1.53
C SER A 123 8.06 12.59 2.61
N ASN A 124 8.43 12.77 3.88
CA ASN A 124 7.52 12.62 5.00
C ASN A 124 6.74 13.92 5.24
N ILE A 125 5.45 13.76 5.56
CA ILE A 125 4.56 14.80 6.05
C ILE A 125 4.22 14.50 7.53
N PRO A 126 4.04 15.52 8.39
CA PRO A 126 3.79 15.31 9.82
C PRO A 126 2.64 14.33 10.12
N GLU A 127 1.57 14.40 9.32
CA GLU A 127 0.35 13.63 9.52
C GLU A 127 0.55 12.13 9.29
N LEU A 128 1.59 11.72 8.56
CA LEU A 128 1.88 10.31 8.24
C LEU A 128 3.07 9.72 9.02
N LEU A 129 3.52 10.40 10.08
CA LEU A 129 4.62 9.91 10.92
C LEU A 129 4.29 8.60 11.65
N ASP A 130 3.07 8.51 12.17
CA ASP A 130 2.59 7.29 12.82
C ASP A 130 2.14 6.26 11.77
N PRO A 131 2.41 4.96 12.01
CA PRO A 131 1.97 3.92 11.08
C PRO A 131 0.46 3.90 10.89
N PHE A 132 0.05 3.59 9.66
CA PHE A 132 -1.35 3.56 9.26
C PHE A 132 -1.64 2.31 8.42
N ILE A 133 -2.92 2.05 8.21
CA ILE A 133 -3.45 0.89 7.50
C ILE A 133 -3.91 1.32 6.12
N LEU A 134 -3.52 0.57 5.09
CA LEU A 134 -4.07 0.69 3.75
C LEU A 134 -4.84 -0.58 3.39
N VAL A 135 -6.05 -0.40 2.84
CA VAL A 135 -6.84 -1.50 2.26
C VAL A 135 -6.93 -1.26 0.77
N LEU A 136 -6.51 -2.24 -0.03
CA LEU A 136 -6.46 -2.17 -1.47
C LEU A 136 -7.33 -3.24 -2.13
N TYR A 137 -7.86 -2.91 -3.30
CA TYR A 137 -8.60 -3.82 -4.17
C TYR A 137 -8.01 -3.81 -5.58
N LEU A 138 -8.17 -4.93 -6.30
CA LEU A 138 -7.68 -5.05 -7.66
C LEU A 138 -8.76 -4.64 -8.66
N GLU A 139 -8.48 -3.61 -9.46
CA GLU A 139 -9.31 -3.17 -10.58
C GLU A 139 -8.49 -3.06 -11.86
N LYS A 140 -8.91 -3.76 -12.92
CA LYS A 140 -8.27 -3.71 -14.26
C LYS A 140 -6.74 -3.82 -14.17
N ASP A 141 -6.27 -4.84 -13.45
CA ASP A 141 -4.85 -5.16 -13.29
C ASP A 141 -4.03 -4.12 -12.48
N GLN A 142 -4.71 -3.21 -11.77
CA GLN A 142 -4.08 -2.26 -10.85
C GLN A 142 -4.69 -2.36 -9.45
N TRP A 143 -3.84 -2.40 -8.43
CA TRP A 143 -4.29 -2.32 -7.05
C TRP A 143 -4.48 -0.85 -6.66
N LEU A 144 -5.71 -0.51 -6.31
CA LEU A 144 -6.12 0.83 -5.88
C LEU A 144 -6.42 0.82 -4.38
N VAL A 145 -6.08 1.91 -3.70
CA VAL A 145 -6.42 2.09 -2.29
C VAL A 145 -7.91 2.40 -2.17
N GLU A 146 -8.61 1.57 -1.40
CA GLU A 146 -10.03 1.71 -1.02
C GLU A 146 -10.18 2.43 0.32
N ARG A 147 -9.28 2.14 1.27
CA ARG A 147 -9.30 2.73 2.61
C ARG A 147 -7.92 3.13 3.13
N VAL A 148 -7.87 4.23 3.88
CA VAL A 148 -6.70 4.74 4.60
C VAL A 148 -7.11 4.97 6.06
N LEU A 149 -6.63 4.15 6.97
CA LEU A 149 -7.11 4.12 8.36
C LEU A 149 -5.97 4.28 9.36
N ARG A 150 -6.26 4.91 10.50
CA ARG A 150 -5.41 4.93 11.68
C ARG A 150 -6.18 4.49 12.92
#